data_AF-G4Z1S2-F1
#
_entry.id   AF-G4Z1S2-F1
#
_cell.length_a   1.000
_cell.length_b   1.000
_cell.length_c   1.000
_cell.angle_alpha   90.00
_cell.angle_beta   90.00
_cell.angle_gamma   90.00
#
_symmetry.space_group_name_H-M   'P 1'
#
loop_
_entity.id
_entity.type
_entity.pdbx_description
1 polymer ?
#
loop_
_entity_poly.entity_id
_entity_poly.type
_entity_poly.pdbx_seq_one_letter_code
_entity_poly.pdbx_strand_id
1 'polypeptide(L)'
;WDKVSASPELFDEETDSEMLLPDAVGKKHQELAADVAKVLGGACLSSLFRLTGANYSLKLENIVGMVARDRMLNDLIIDFCLRLNCSSLGDCYAMNSFALSLSYTKTPDIRISSMHYVVMPVHLPPIHWGISASRWVRCPVSGKRLASRNPPLQGIIIVRLSYQQDVPSMTPRCAARPIEPPWKMLTTRLAKFIRDWHTATMSLVDHPVEESSVWLEGPKQPDGTSCGVLCIAQAYAILKDSSRFVRAVISRDDVAVMRLRVMWMIIMQPDESTTSNKVAEAVQSTDVELIATITTQRPQ
;
A
#
# COMPACT_ATOMS: atom_id res chain seq x y z
N TRP A 1 -21.86 -6.63 6.68
CA TRP A 1 -20.91 -5.82 7.46
C TRP A 1 -21.27 -5.83 8.94
N ASP A 2 -22.51 -5.51 9.33
CA ASP A 2 -22.97 -5.53 10.74
C ASP A 2 -22.64 -6.80 11.56
N LYS A 3 -22.67 -7.99 10.93
CA LYS A 3 -22.35 -9.27 11.59
C LYS A 3 -20.86 -9.64 11.59
N VAL A 4 -20.01 -8.84 10.96
CA VAL A 4 -18.57 -9.12 10.82
C VAL A 4 -17.84 -8.51 12.01
N SER A 5 -17.26 -9.37 12.86
CA SER A 5 -16.52 -8.94 14.05
C SER A 5 -15.00 -8.85 13.83
N ALA A 6 -14.51 -9.21 12.65
CA ALA A 6 -13.09 -9.10 12.31
C ALA A 6 -12.64 -7.63 12.35
N SER A 7 -11.51 -7.35 13.00
CA SER A 7 -10.90 -6.03 13.03
C SER A 7 -9.39 -6.15 12.84
N PRO A 8 -8.93 -6.35 11.58
CA PRO A 8 -7.50 -6.40 11.27
C PRO A 8 -6.85 -5.04 11.52
N GLU A 9 -5.52 -4.99 11.62
CA GLU A 9 -4.76 -3.75 11.87
C GLU A 9 -4.66 -2.84 10.64
N LEU A 10 -4.71 -3.39 9.42
CA LEU A 10 -4.49 -2.61 8.20
C LEU A 10 -5.47 -1.41 8.12
N PHE A 11 -4.92 -0.20 8.10
CA PHE A 11 -5.64 1.08 8.05
C PHE A 11 -6.68 1.26 9.17
N ASP A 12 -6.42 0.72 10.36
CA ASP A 12 -7.34 0.86 11.49
C ASP A 12 -7.41 2.30 12.02
N GLU A 13 -6.29 3.00 12.14
CA GLU A 13 -6.24 4.42 12.51
C GLU A 13 -6.95 5.30 11.47
N GLU A 14 -6.61 5.17 10.19
CA GLU A 14 -7.16 6.02 9.12
C GLU A 14 -8.66 5.81 8.89
N THR A 15 -9.19 4.67 9.34
CA THR A 15 -10.62 4.37 9.25
C THR A 15 -11.32 4.46 10.60
N ASP A 16 -10.74 5.13 11.60
CA ASP A 16 -11.27 5.24 12.99
C ASP A 16 -11.79 3.91 13.54
N SER A 17 -11.09 2.82 13.21
CA SER A 17 -11.41 1.46 13.60
C SER A 17 -10.48 0.94 14.70
N GLU A 18 -9.45 1.70 15.04
CA GLU A 18 -8.53 1.37 16.12
C GLU A 18 -9.28 1.33 17.47
N MET A 19 -9.00 0.32 18.29
CA MET A 19 -9.56 0.15 19.64
C MET A 19 -11.09 0.13 19.73
N LEU A 20 -11.81 -0.09 18.62
CA LEU A 20 -13.27 -0.23 18.67
C LEU A 20 -13.68 -1.42 19.53
N LEU A 21 -14.73 -1.21 20.33
CA LEU A 21 -15.38 -2.28 21.07
C LEU A 21 -16.00 -3.29 20.08
N PRO A 22 -16.04 -4.60 20.41
CA PRO A 22 -16.50 -5.63 19.49
C PRO A 22 -17.91 -5.42 18.90
N ASP A 23 -18.79 -4.77 19.65
CA ASP A 23 -20.16 -4.43 19.25
C ASP A 23 -20.24 -3.23 18.28
N ALA A 24 -19.21 -2.38 18.24
CA ALA A 24 -19.12 -1.25 17.32
C ALA A 24 -18.45 -1.59 15.98
N VAL A 25 -17.65 -2.66 15.93
CA VAL A 25 -16.85 -3.05 14.74
C VAL A 25 -17.73 -3.26 13.50
N GLY A 26 -18.79 -4.06 13.61
CA GLY A 26 -19.66 -4.37 12.48
C GLY A 26 -20.37 -3.14 11.92
N LYS A 27 -20.77 -2.22 12.81
CA LYS A 27 -21.37 -0.94 12.43
C LYS A 27 -20.37 -0.05 11.68
N LYS A 28 -19.13 0.05 12.15
CA LYS A 28 -18.09 0.82 11.45
C LYS A 28 -17.82 0.25 10.05
N HIS A 29 -17.75 -1.07 9.89
CA HIS A 29 -17.62 -1.68 8.56
C HIS A 29 -18.78 -1.35 7.64
N GLN A 30 -20.00 -1.23 8.19
CA GLN A 30 -21.16 -0.83 7.42
C GLN A 30 -21.10 0.64 6.99
N GLU A 31 -20.62 1.52 7.86
CA GLU A 31 -20.36 2.94 7.55
C GLU A 31 -19.33 3.08 6.42
N LEU A 32 -18.16 2.45 6.54
CA LEU A 32 -17.12 2.45 5.51
C LEU A 32 -17.66 1.92 4.17
N ALA A 33 -18.46 0.85 4.19
CA ALA A 33 -19.06 0.30 2.98
C ALA A 33 -20.12 1.23 2.36
N ALA A 34 -20.86 1.97 3.17
CA ALA A 34 -21.83 2.96 2.70
C ALA A 34 -21.13 4.14 2.03
N ASP A 35 -20.03 4.63 2.61
CA ASP A 35 -19.21 5.69 2.03
C ASP A 35 -18.64 5.25 0.67
N VAL A 36 -18.09 4.03 0.62
CA VAL A 36 -17.61 3.43 -0.62
C VAL A 36 -18.72 3.36 -1.67
N ALA A 37 -19.89 2.83 -1.32
CA ALA A 37 -21.00 2.71 -2.25
C ALA A 37 -21.48 4.08 -2.76
N LYS A 38 -21.47 5.11 -1.91
CA LYS A 38 -21.85 6.48 -2.28
C LYS A 38 -20.92 7.06 -3.34
N VAL A 39 -19.61 6.97 -3.13
CA VAL A 39 -18.61 7.46 -4.11
C VAL A 39 -18.71 6.67 -5.41
N LEU A 40 -18.78 5.34 -5.33
CA LEU A 40 -18.90 4.48 -6.51
C LEU A 40 -20.19 4.73 -7.31
N GLY A 41 -21.28 5.11 -6.65
CA GLY A 41 -22.55 5.45 -7.30
C GLY A 41 -22.50 6.74 -8.12
N GLY A 42 -21.57 7.65 -7.82
CA GLY A 42 -21.39 8.92 -8.54
C GLY A 42 -20.22 8.92 -9.54
N ALA A 43 -19.38 7.89 -9.53
CA ALA A 43 -18.18 7.80 -10.36
C ALA A 43 -18.40 6.94 -11.62
N CYS A 44 -17.61 7.19 -12.66
CA CYS A 44 -17.57 6.34 -13.86
C CYS A 44 -16.23 5.60 -13.94
N LEU A 45 -16.12 4.59 -14.80
CA LEU A 45 -14.91 3.77 -14.90
C LEU A 45 -13.64 4.57 -15.24
N SER A 46 -13.78 5.74 -15.87
CA SER A 46 -12.69 6.66 -16.18
C SER A 46 -12.38 7.69 -15.08
N SER A 47 -13.15 7.72 -13.98
CA SER A 47 -12.86 8.57 -12.82
C SER A 47 -11.47 8.25 -12.25
N LEU A 48 -10.72 9.30 -11.89
CA LEU A 48 -9.38 9.20 -11.33
C LEU A 48 -9.39 9.56 -9.85
N PHE A 49 -8.71 8.73 -9.06
CA PHE A 49 -8.40 8.95 -7.65
C PHE A 49 -6.91 9.22 -7.54
N ARG A 50 -6.54 10.38 -7.00
CA ARG A 50 -5.15 10.82 -6.90
C ARG A 50 -4.66 10.78 -5.47
N LEU A 51 -3.45 10.29 -5.28
CA LEU A 51 -2.80 10.35 -3.99
C LEU A 51 -2.37 11.80 -3.69
N THR A 52 -2.77 12.34 -2.55
CA THR A 52 -2.39 13.70 -2.13
C THR A 52 -0.88 13.89 -2.13
N GLY A 53 -0.39 14.96 -2.74
CA GLY A 53 1.04 15.27 -2.78
C GLY A 53 1.89 14.39 -3.70
N ALA A 54 1.28 13.47 -4.47
CA ALA A 54 1.98 12.64 -5.44
C ALA A 54 1.36 12.76 -6.85
N ASN A 55 2.20 12.75 -7.88
CA ASN A 55 1.76 12.61 -9.28
C ASN A 55 1.38 11.15 -9.62
N TYR A 56 0.56 10.53 -8.77
CA TYR A 56 0.15 9.14 -8.91
C TYR A 56 -1.36 9.01 -8.79
N SER A 57 -1.99 8.34 -9.77
CA SER A 57 -3.44 8.26 -9.88
C SER A 57 -3.90 6.87 -10.32
N LEU A 58 -5.08 6.46 -9.84
CA LEU A 58 -5.75 5.23 -10.23
C LEU A 58 -7.09 5.53 -10.87
N LYS A 59 -7.37 4.84 -11.98
CA LYS A 59 -8.72 4.81 -12.55
C LYS A 59 -9.63 3.87 -11.79
N LEU A 60 -10.92 4.20 -11.74
CA LEU A 60 -11.92 3.37 -11.08
C LEU A 60 -11.98 1.94 -11.65
N GLU A 61 -11.80 1.76 -12.96
CA GLU A 61 -11.77 0.44 -13.60
C GLU A 61 -10.72 -0.51 -12.98
N ASN A 62 -9.57 0.04 -12.57
CA ASN A 62 -8.51 -0.73 -11.90
C ASN A 62 -8.90 -1.12 -10.47
N ILE A 63 -9.70 -0.30 -9.79
CA ILE A 63 -10.12 -0.53 -8.39
C ILE A 63 -11.23 -1.58 -8.34
N VAL A 64 -12.31 -1.38 -9.10
CA VAL A 64 -13.48 -2.28 -9.12
C VAL A 64 -13.10 -3.67 -9.61
N GLY A 65 -12.20 -3.76 -10.59
CA GLY A 65 -11.76 -5.03 -11.17
C GLY A 65 -10.83 -5.86 -10.27
N MET A 66 -10.10 -5.22 -9.35
CA MET A 66 -8.96 -5.86 -8.66
C MET A 66 -9.07 -5.85 -7.13
N VAL A 67 -9.58 -4.78 -6.52
CA VAL A 67 -9.71 -4.66 -5.06
C VAL A 67 -10.98 -5.37 -4.58
N ALA A 68 -12.07 -5.19 -5.32
CA ALA A 68 -13.35 -5.80 -4.98
C ALA A 68 -13.29 -7.33 -5.07
N ARG A 69 -14.05 -7.99 -4.18
CA ARG A 69 -14.25 -9.46 -4.16
C ARG A 69 -12.94 -10.22 -3.92
N ASP A 70 -12.68 -11.24 -4.73
CA ASP A 70 -11.69 -12.31 -4.49
C ASP A 70 -10.56 -12.31 -5.54
N ARG A 71 -10.42 -11.23 -6.31
CA ARG A 71 -9.36 -11.10 -7.33
C ARG A 71 -8.00 -10.80 -6.70
N MET A 72 -6.94 -11.32 -7.32
CA MET A 72 -5.57 -10.96 -6.97
C MET A 72 -5.31 -9.49 -7.30
N LEU A 73 -4.69 -8.75 -6.39
CA LEU A 73 -4.31 -7.36 -6.64
C LEU A 73 -3.26 -7.32 -7.76
N ASN A 74 -3.25 -6.26 -8.56
CA ASN A 74 -2.15 -6.00 -9.49
C ASN A 74 -1.10 -5.07 -8.86
N ASP A 75 0.01 -4.93 -9.56
CA ASP A 75 1.13 -4.09 -9.11
C ASP A 75 0.73 -2.62 -8.94
N LEU A 76 -0.23 -2.12 -9.73
CA LEU A 76 -0.73 -0.73 -9.62
C LEU A 76 -1.41 -0.47 -8.28
N ILE A 77 -2.29 -1.37 -7.83
CA ILE A 77 -2.97 -1.26 -6.54
C ILE A 77 -1.96 -1.38 -5.40
N ILE A 78 -1.03 -2.33 -5.48
CA ILE A 78 -0.01 -2.53 -4.43
C ILE A 78 0.88 -1.30 -4.33
N ASP A 79 1.41 -0.79 -5.44
CA ASP A 79 2.23 0.43 -5.47
C ASP A 79 1.46 1.63 -4.90
N PHE A 80 0.18 1.81 -5.27
CA PHE A 80 -0.66 2.87 -4.71
C PHE A 80 -0.80 2.76 -3.19
N CYS A 81 -1.11 1.55 -2.68
CA CYS A 81 -1.31 1.34 -1.26
C CYS A 81 -0.01 1.49 -0.45
N LEU A 82 1.14 1.09 -0.99
CA LEU A 82 2.42 1.30 -0.30
C LEU A 82 2.78 2.79 -0.26
N ARG A 83 2.47 3.55 -1.31
CA ARG A 83 2.61 5.01 -1.28
C ARG A 83 1.66 5.65 -0.27
N LEU A 84 0.41 5.18 -0.18
CA LEU A 84 -0.54 5.61 0.85
C LEU A 84 0.03 5.36 2.25
N ASN A 85 0.48 4.13 2.56
CA ASN A 85 1.07 3.79 3.85
C ASN A 85 2.21 4.75 4.21
N CYS A 86 3.14 4.96 3.28
CA CYS A 86 4.27 5.85 3.49
C CYS A 86 3.85 7.31 3.69
N SER A 87 2.83 7.77 2.95
CA SER A 87 2.30 9.13 3.07
C SER A 87 1.57 9.37 4.39
N SER A 88 0.85 8.38 4.92
CA SER A 88 0.15 8.50 6.20
C SER A 88 1.12 8.54 7.38
N LEU A 89 2.22 7.78 7.32
CA LEU A 89 3.16 7.63 8.44
C LEU A 89 4.30 8.67 8.43
N GLY A 90 4.65 9.22 7.26
CA GLY A 90 5.48 10.44 7.14
C GLY A 90 7.01 10.25 7.18
N ASP A 91 7.53 9.10 7.62
CA ASP A 91 8.96 8.79 7.73
C ASP A 91 9.41 7.61 6.86
N CYS A 92 8.63 7.29 5.82
CA CYS A 92 8.84 6.14 4.96
C CYS A 92 8.88 6.55 3.49
N TYR A 93 9.71 5.88 2.68
CA TYR A 93 9.80 6.10 1.24
C TYR A 93 9.34 4.88 0.44
N ALA A 94 8.30 5.05 -0.39
CA ALA A 94 7.80 4.00 -1.29
C ALA A 94 8.47 4.05 -2.67
N MET A 95 9.25 3.01 -2.98
CA MET A 95 9.83 2.78 -4.30
C MET A 95 8.85 2.10 -5.25
N ASN A 96 8.92 2.44 -6.53
CA ASN A 96 8.21 1.74 -7.60
C ASN A 96 8.80 0.32 -7.79
N SER A 97 7.99 -0.71 -8.03
CA SER A 97 8.45 -2.06 -8.39
C SER A 97 9.39 -2.10 -9.60
N PHE A 98 9.26 -1.16 -10.55
CA PHE A 98 10.12 -1.04 -11.73
C PHE A 98 11.40 -0.23 -11.50
N ALA A 99 11.53 0.41 -10.33
CA ALA A 99 12.67 1.27 -10.00
C ALA A 99 14.02 0.54 -10.18
N LEU A 100 14.08 -0.71 -9.74
CA LEU A 100 15.32 -1.48 -9.80
C LEU A 100 15.53 -2.19 -11.14
N SER A 101 14.50 -2.39 -11.97
CA SER A 101 14.66 -3.06 -13.28
C SER A 101 15.30 -2.15 -14.32
N LEU A 102 15.00 -0.85 -14.26
CA LEU A 102 15.44 0.14 -15.26
C LEU A 102 16.85 0.69 -15.02
N SER A 103 17.55 0.27 -13.96
CA SER A 103 18.92 0.70 -13.60
C SER A 103 19.12 2.21 -13.46
N TYR A 104 18.04 2.99 -13.52
CA TYR A 104 18.06 4.45 -13.52
C TYR A 104 16.88 4.95 -12.70
N THR A 105 17.12 5.14 -11.41
CA THR A 105 16.21 5.86 -10.53
C THR A 105 16.94 7.05 -9.99
N LYS A 106 16.44 8.25 -10.33
CA LYS A 106 16.91 9.46 -9.68
C LYS A 106 16.56 9.34 -8.20
N THR A 107 17.53 9.56 -7.33
CA THR A 107 17.31 9.59 -5.90
C THR A 107 16.43 10.78 -5.54
N PRO A 108 15.59 10.68 -4.51
CA PRO A 108 14.84 11.83 -4.01
C PRO A 108 15.77 12.96 -3.56
N ASP A 109 15.33 14.21 -3.75
CA ASP A 109 16.07 15.40 -3.31
C ASP A 109 15.82 15.73 -1.81
N ILE A 110 15.30 14.76 -1.05
CA ILE A 110 15.06 14.83 0.41
C ILE A 110 16.14 14.04 1.15
N ARG A 111 16.51 14.48 2.36
CA ARG A 111 17.61 13.87 3.11
C ARG A 111 17.27 12.43 3.54
N ILE A 112 18.10 11.45 3.20
CA ILE A 112 17.79 10.03 3.51
C ILE A 112 17.67 9.73 5.01
N SER A 113 18.36 10.50 5.88
CA SER A 113 18.25 10.34 7.34
C SER A 113 16.92 10.81 7.94
N SER A 114 16.07 11.50 7.17
CA SER A 114 14.70 11.78 7.61
C SER A 114 13.75 10.59 7.37
N MET A 115 14.26 9.48 6.83
CA MET A 115 13.50 8.27 6.56
C MET A 115 13.93 7.16 7.51
N HIS A 116 12.95 6.49 8.12
CA HIS A 116 13.15 5.28 8.90
C HIS A 116 13.02 4.03 8.03
N TYR A 117 12.19 4.07 6.98
CA TYR A 117 11.95 2.92 6.12
C TYR A 117 12.01 3.24 4.61
N VAL A 118 12.54 2.31 3.82
CA VAL A 118 12.37 2.26 2.37
C VAL A 118 11.60 1.00 2.01
N VAL A 119 10.47 1.15 1.32
CA VAL A 119 9.53 0.07 1.02
C VAL A 119 9.46 -0.16 -0.48
N MET A 120 9.55 -1.41 -0.92
CA MET A 120 9.49 -1.77 -2.33
C MET A 120 8.61 -3.00 -2.57
N PRO A 121 7.56 -2.90 -3.40
CA PRO A 121 6.84 -4.07 -3.87
C PRO A 121 7.70 -4.87 -4.85
N VAL A 122 7.67 -6.20 -4.71
CA VAL A 122 8.34 -7.09 -5.65
C VAL A 122 7.34 -8.03 -6.32
N HIS A 123 7.35 -8.00 -7.64
CA HIS A 123 6.67 -8.96 -8.47
C HIS A 123 7.67 -10.06 -8.84
N LEU A 124 7.53 -11.24 -8.23
CA LEU A 124 8.32 -12.39 -8.63
C LEU A 124 7.56 -13.12 -9.74
N PRO A 125 8.23 -13.55 -10.84
CA PRO A 125 7.62 -14.45 -11.84
C PRO A 125 6.96 -15.65 -11.15
N PRO A 126 6.11 -16.45 -11.83
CA PRO A 126 5.50 -17.63 -11.22
C PRO A 126 6.60 -18.66 -10.92
N ILE A 127 7.22 -18.52 -9.76
CA ILE A 127 8.08 -19.52 -9.17
C ILE A 127 7.23 -20.24 -8.15
N HIS A 128 7.07 -21.53 -8.42
CA HIS A 128 6.39 -22.47 -7.57
C HIS A 128 6.94 -22.33 -6.14
N TRP A 129 6.04 -22.36 -5.15
CA TRP A 129 6.30 -22.36 -3.69
C TRP A 129 6.44 -20.98 -3.02
N GLY A 130 5.33 -20.45 -2.50
CA GLY A 130 5.29 -19.33 -1.57
C GLY A 130 4.46 -19.69 -0.34
N ILE A 131 5.04 -19.44 0.84
CA ILE A 131 4.50 -19.61 2.19
C ILE A 131 3.88 -21.00 2.43
N SER A 132 4.73 -21.95 2.82
CA SER A 132 4.30 -23.21 3.43
C SER A 132 3.79 -22.97 4.86
N ALA A 133 2.59 -22.40 4.99
CA ALA A 133 1.77 -22.60 6.18
C ALA A 133 0.90 -23.85 5.94
N SER A 134 1.54 -25.01 6.09
CA SER A 134 0.97 -26.35 6.28
C SER A 134 -0.48 -26.58 5.81
N ARG A 135 -0.59 -27.47 4.80
CA ARG A 135 -1.79 -28.19 4.33
C ARG A 135 -2.67 -27.42 3.33
N TRP A 136 -2.53 -27.84 2.07
CA TRP A 136 -3.43 -27.57 0.96
C TRP A 136 -4.90 -27.68 1.38
N VAL A 137 -5.63 -26.56 1.39
CA VAL A 137 -7.07 -26.60 1.12
C VAL A 137 -7.20 -26.43 -0.38
N ARG A 138 -7.49 -27.53 -1.06
CA ARG A 138 -7.88 -27.54 -2.46
C ARG A 138 -9.13 -26.64 -2.56
N CYS A 139 -9.02 -25.44 -3.12
CA CYS A 139 -10.18 -24.59 -3.38
C CYS A 139 -10.91 -25.16 -4.60
N PRO A 140 -12.12 -25.74 -4.47
CA PRO A 140 -12.87 -26.20 -5.61
C PRO A 140 -13.59 -25.00 -6.20
N VAL A 141 -12.89 -24.21 -7.03
CA VAL A 141 -13.59 -23.26 -7.89
C VAL A 141 -14.24 -24.07 -9.00
N SER A 142 -15.52 -24.39 -8.78
CA SER A 142 -16.52 -24.79 -9.77
C SER A 142 -16.00 -25.40 -11.08
N GLY A 143 -15.91 -26.74 -11.12
CA GLY A 143 -16.30 -27.55 -12.29
C GLY A 143 -15.60 -27.36 -13.63
N LYS A 144 -14.57 -26.52 -13.77
CA LYS A 144 -13.78 -26.41 -15.01
C LYS A 144 -12.31 -26.55 -14.69
N ARG A 145 -11.71 -27.64 -15.19
CA ARG A 145 -10.25 -27.77 -15.31
C ARG A 145 -9.74 -26.62 -16.17
N LEU A 146 -9.39 -25.50 -15.55
CA LEU A 146 -8.37 -24.63 -16.12
C LEU A 146 -7.02 -25.28 -15.79
N ALA A 147 -6.28 -25.61 -16.85
CA ALA A 147 -4.91 -26.06 -16.77
C ALA A 147 -4.10 -25.14 -15.84
N SER A 148 -3.34 -25.79 -14.98
CA SER A 148 -2.50 -25.26 -13.90
C SER A 148 -1.51 -24.20 -14.38
N ARG A 149 -1.87 -22.92 -14.31
CA ARG A 149 -0.92 -21.83 -14.13
C ARG A 149 -0.92 -21.47 -12.67
N ASN A 150 0.16 -21.84 -11.96
CA ASN A 150 0.40 -21.38 -10.60
C ASN A 150 0.37 -19.85 -10.58
N PRO A 151 -0.41 -19.21 -9.70
CA PRO A 151 -0.44 -17.76 -9.64
C PRO A 151 0.92 -17.21 -9.16
N PRO A 152 1.38 -16.06 -9.69
CA PRO A 152 2.63 -15.43 -9.27
C PRO A 152 2.58 -15.04 -7.78
N LEU A 153 3.74 -15.06 -7.12
CA LEU A 153 3.88 -14.65 -5.73
C LEU A 153 4.21 -13.16 -5.68
N GLN A 154 3.44 -12.43 -4.88
CA GLN A 154 3.72 -11.04 -4.52
C GLN A 154 4.47 -11.01 -3.20
N GLY A 155 5.46 -10.14 -3.11
CA GLY A 155 6.24 -9.92 -1.89
C GLY A 155 6.58 -8.45 -1.72
N ILE A 156 7.18 -8.12 -0.57
CA ILE A 156 7.66 -6.77 -0.26
C ILE A 156 9.04 -6.87 0.38
N ILE A 157 9.91 -5.92 0.01
CA ILE A 157 11.17 -5.64 0.70
C ILE A 157 10.99 -4.34 1.48
N ILE A 158 11.28 -4.37 2.78
CA ILE A 158 11.29 -3.19 3.64
C ILE A 158 12.69 -3.06 4.21
N VAL A 159 13.39 -1.97 3.91
CA VAL A 159 14.70 -1.71 4.49
C VAL A 159 14.52 -0.74 5.65
N ARG A 160 14.91 -1.16 6.84
CA ARG A 160 15.03 -0.26 7.99
C ARG A 160 16.32 0.54 7.87
N LEU A 161 16.23 1.84 8.05
CA LEU A 161 17.35 2.77 8.09
C LEU A 161 17.57 3.24 9.52
N SER A 162 18.81 3.14 10.01
CA SER A 162 19.18 3.49 11.38
C SER A 162 20.24 4.59 11.37
N TYR A 163 19.85 5.80 10.95
CA TYR A 163 20.77 6.96 10.90
C TYR A 163 20.99 7.66 12.25
N GLN A 164 20.21 7.30 13.28
CA GLN A 164 20.32 7.86 14.63
C GLN A 164 21.38 7.17 15.49
N GLN A 165 22.03 6.12 14.98
CA GLN A 165 23.09 5.37 15.67
C GLN A 165 24.46 5.98 15.37
N ASP A 166 25.45 5.68 16.22
CA ASP A 166 26.85 6.13 16.05
C ASP A 166 27.42 5.72 14.68
N VAL A 167 27.04 4.53 14.20
CA VAL A 167 27.32 4.04 12.85
C VAL A 167 25.99 3.85 12.15
N PRO A 168 25.69 4.61 11.06
CA PRO A 168 24.48 4.40 10.30
C PRO A 168 24.39 2.97 9.79
N SER A 169 23.19 2.38 9.78
CA SER A 169 22.99 1.04 9.24
C SER A 169 21.74 0.93 8.40
N MET A 170 21.72 -0.08 7.52
CA MET A 170 20.54 -0.50 6.78
C MET A 170 20.29 -1.99 6.95
N THR A 171 19.06 -2.37 7.28
CA THR A 171 18.68 -3.78 7.52
C THR A 171 17.53 -4.17 6.60
N PRO A 172 17.78 -5.00 5.56
CA PRO A 172 16.70 -5.52 4.72
C PRO A 172 15.80 -6.49 5.49
N ARG A 173 14.50 -6.18 5.58
CA ARG A 173 13.44 -7.05 6.12
C ARG A 173 12.58 -7.58 4.97
N CYS A 174 12.52 -8.89 4.86
CA CYS A 174 12.03 -9.58 3.67
C CYS A 174 10.79 -10.43 3.99
N ALA A 175 9.65 -10.16 3.35
CA ALA A 175 8.37 -10.81 3.66
C ALA A 175 8.01 -12.05 2.81
N ALA A 176 8.99 -12.68 2.14
CA ALA A 176 8.79 -13.93 1.40
C ALA A 176 10.06 -14.79 1.47
N ARG A 177 9.93 -16.12 1.60
CA ARG A 177 11.10 -17.02 1.58
C ARG A 177 11.72 -17.03 0.17
N PRO A 178 13.04 -16.86 0.04
CA PRO A 178 13.66 -16.66 -1.25
C PRO A 178 13.74 -17.96 -2.05
N ILE A 179 13.63 -17.78 -3.36
CA ILE A 179 14.55 -18.42 -4.27
C ILE A 179 15.74 -17.45 -4.38
N GLU A 180 16.93 -17.91 -4.02
CA GLU A 180 18.10 -17.05 -3.73
C GLU A 180 18.55 -16.10 -4.86
N PRO A 181 18.55 -16.48 -6.16
CA PRO A 181 19.14 -15.62 -7.20
C PRO A 181 18.38 -14.31 -7.47
N PRO A 182 17.04 -14.31 -7.68
CA PRO A 182 16.30 -13.06 -7.89
C PRO A 182 16.32 -12.12 -6.69
N TRP A 183 16.29 -12.67 -5.47
CA TRP A 183 16.23 -11.87 -4.26
C TRP A 183 17.54 -11.14 -3.98
N LYS A 184 18.67 -11.85 -4.06
CA LYS A 184 20.00 -11.26 -3.85
C LYS A 184 20.26 -10.12 -4.83
N MET A 185 19.85 -10.28 -6.09
CA MET A 185 19.97 -9.21 -7.08
C MET A 185 19.14 -7.97 -6.69
N LEU A 186 17.90 -8.17 -6.24
CA LEU A 186 17.02 -7.05 -5.83
C LEU A 186 17.58 -6.33 -4.60
N THR A 187 18.02 -7.05 -3.57
CA THR A 187 18.62 -6.43 -2.38
C THR A 187 19.91 -5.70 -2.69
N THR A 188 20.78 -6.24 -3.56
CA THR A 188 21.98 -5.55 -4.03
C THR A 188 21.65 -4.24 -4.77
N ARG A 189 20.66 -4.25 -5.66
CA ARG A 189 20.23 -3.04 -6.38
C ARG A 189 19.61 -2.01 -5.43
N LEU A 190 18.84 -2.45 -4.45
CA LEU A 190 18.25 -1.59 -3.43
C LEU A 190 19.31 -0.96 -2.53
N ALA A 191 20.29 -1.74 -2.07
CA ALA A 191 21.40 -1.25 -1.27
C ALA A 191 22.23 -0.22 -2.05
N LYS A 192 22.44 -0.43 -3.37
CA LYS A 192 23.08 0.57 -4.23
C LYS A 192 22.26 1.87 -4.27
N PHE A 193 20.94 1.79 -4.50
CA PHE A 193 20.07 2.96 -4.52
C PHE A 193 20.14 3.77 -3.20
N ILE A 194 20.12 3.08 -2.05
CA ILE A 194 20.24 3.72 -0.74
C ILE A 194 21.60 4.41 -0.58
N ARG A 195 22.70 3.79 -1.03
CA ARG A 195 24.03 4.42 -1.03
C ARG A 195 24.11 5.62 -1.95
N ASP A 196 23.55 5.54 -3.16
CA ASP A 196 23.51 6.67 -4.10
C ASP A 196 22.72 7.85 -3.49
N TRP A 197 21.58 7.56 -2.85
CA TRP A 197 20.75 8.58 -2.20
C TRP A 197 21.45 9.20 -0.98
N HIS A 198 22.17 8.39 -0.21
CA HIS A 198 23.05 8.87 0.84
C HIS A 198 24.12 9.82 0.29
N THR A 199 24.88 9.41 -0.74
CA THR A 199 25.91 10.27 -1.35
C THR A 199 25.31 11.59 -1.84
N ALA A 200 24.14 11.55 -2.46
CA ALA A 200 23.49 12.74 -3.00
C ALA A 200 23.04 13.74 -1.92
N THR A 201 22.70 13.27 -0.71
CA THR A 201 22.04 14.11 0.30
C THR A 201 22.84 14.28 1.59
N MET A 202 23.88 13.47 1.79
CA MET A 202 24.67 13.36 3.03
C MET A 202 26.13 13.00 2.75
N SER A 203 26.76 13.58 1.72
CA SER A 203 28.13 13.23 1.26
C SER A 203 29.26 13.32 2.30
N LEU A 204 29.03 14.03 3.41
CA LEU A 204 30.00 14.20 4.50
C LEU A 204 29.82 13.19 5.66
N VAL A 205 28.82 12.32 5.58
CA VAL A 205 28.53 11.30 6.58
C VAL A 205 29.05 9.96 6.06
N ASP A 206 29.54 9.11 6.97
CA ASP A 206 29.94 7.77 6.61
C ASP A 206 28.75 6.96 6.08
N HIS A 207 29.02 6.15 5.06
CA HIS A 207 27.99 5.31 4.46
C HIS A 207 27.41 4.31 5.46
N PRO A 208 26.09 4.05 5.38
CA PRO A 208 25.46 3.05 6.21
C PRO A 208 26.01 1.65 5.94
N VAL A 209 26.28 0.93 7.02
CA VAL A 209 26.67 -0.49 6.98
C VAL A 209 25.46 -1.34 6.61
N GLU A 210 25.64 -2.26 5.65
CA GLU A 210 24.62 -3.23 5.27
C GLU A 210 24.61 -4.39 6.27
N GLU A 211 23.56 -4.48 7.07
CA GLU A 211 23.35 -5.56 8.04
C GLU A 211 22.80 -6.82 7.37
N SER A 212 22.88 -7.94 8.10
CA SER A 212 22.29 -9.20 7.66
C SER A 212 20.78 -9.08 7.43
N SER A 213 20.30 -9.61 6.30
CA SER A 213 18.87 -9.58 6.00
C SER A 213 18.07 -10.39 7.02
N VAL A 214 16.95 -9.81 7.46
CA VAL A 214 16.00 -10.45 8.38
C VAL A 214 14.81 -10.99 7.58
N TRP A 215 14.55 -12.28 7.73
CA TRP A 215 13.40 -12.93 7.11
C TRP A 215 12.18 -12.84 8.03
N LEU A 216 11.11 -12.27 7.51
CA LEU A 216 9.85 -12.17 8.22
C LEU A 216 8.96 -13.35 7.85
N GLU A 217 8.46 -14.03 8.87
CA GLU A 217 7.41 -15.02 8.66
C GLU A 217 6.07 -14.32 8.40
N GLY A 218 5.54 -14.53 7.19
CA GLY A 218 4.25 -13.98 6.80
C GLY A 218 3.06 -14.71 7.45
N PRO A 219 1.87 -14.10 7.45
CA PRO A 219 0.65 -14.75 7.88
C PRO A 219 0.28 -15.96 7.03
N LYS A 220 -0.57 -16.82 7.58
CA LYS A 220 -1.26 -17.88 6.82
C LYS A 220 -2.47 -17.28 6.10
N GLN A 221 -2.45 -17.32 4.76
CA GLN A 221 -3.57 -16.87 3.93
C GLN A 221 -4.74 -17.89 3.91
N PRO A 222 -5.99 -17.42 3.87
CA PRO A 222 -7.19 -18.29 3.83
C PRO A 222 -7.53 -18.81 2.42
N ASP A 223 -6.91 -18.27 1.38
CA ASP A 223 -7.20 -18.55 -0.03
C ASP A 223 -5.93 -18.46 -0.91
N GLY A 224 -6.08 -18.48 -2.24
CA GLY A 224 -4.96 -18.38 -3.19
C GLY A 224 -4.87 -17.05 -3.93
N THR A 225 -5.62 -16.02 -3.53
CA THR A 225 -5.74 -14.75 -4.26
C THR A 225 -5.51 -13.52 -3.39
N SER A 226 -5.40 -13.68 -2.07
CA SER A 226 -5.26 -12.58 -1.11
C SER A 226 -3.82 -12.18 -0.80
N CYS A 227 -2.82 -12.83 -1.41
CA CYS A 227 -1.40 -12.56 -1.16
C CYS A 227 -1.01 -11.07 -1.26
N GLY A 228 -1.55 -10.32 -2.24
CA GLY A 228 -1.29 -8.88 -2.39
C GLY A 228 -1.85 -8.03 -1.26
N VAL A 229 -3.05 -8.35 -0.76
CA VAL A 229 -3.66 -7.67 0.39
C VAL A 229 -2.83 -7.92 1.65
N LEU A 230 -2.36 -9.16 1.85
CA LEU A 230 -1.51 -9.51 2.98
C LEU A 230 -0.13 -8.85 2.88
N CYS A 231 0.40 -8.62 1.68
CA CYS A 231 1.61 -7.83 1.49
C CYS A 231 1.41 -6.40 2.02
N ILE A 232 0.34 -5.73 1.59
CA ILE A 232 0.03 -4.36 2.05
C ILE A 232 -0.14 -4.31 3.58
N ALA A 233 -0.88 -5.27 4.15
CA ALA A 233 -1.08 -5.39 5.60
C ALA A 233 0.23 -5.65 6.37
N GLN A 234 1.09 -6.53 5.86
CA GLN A 234 2.38 -6.82 6.46
C GLN A 234 3.27 -5.58 6.45
N ALA A 235 3.29 -4.83 5.34
CA ALA A 235 4.03 -3.58 5.27
C ALA A 235 3.49 -2.58 6.29
N TYR A 236 2.18 -2.33 6.30
CA TYR A 236 1.55 -1.43 7.26
C TYR A 236 1.93 -1.76 8.72
N ALA A 237 1.81 -3.03 9.13
CA ALA A 237 2.19 -3.47 10.47
C ALA A 237 3.68 -3.21 10.78
N ILE A 238 4.59 -3.49 9.86
CA ILE A 238 6.02 -3.26 10.07
C ILE A 238 6.34 -1.78 10.21
N LEU A 239 5.70 -0.92 9.40
CA LEU A 239 5.93 0.53 9.46
C LEU A 239 5.39 1.13 10.78
N LYS A 240 4.39 0.52 11.41
CA LYS A 240 3.91 0.87 12.76
C LYS A 240 4.65 0.15 13.89
N ASP A 241 5.78 -0.52 13.58
CA ASP A 241 6.54 -1.36 14.52
C ASP A 241 5.67 -2.44 15.23
N SER A 242 4.60 -2.88 14.57
CA SER A 242 3.71 -3.94 15.02
C SER A 242 4.15 -5.32 14.53
N SER A 243 4.08 -6.30 15.43
CA SER A 243 4.32 -7.71 15.12
C SER A 243 3.03 -8.53 15.03
N ARG A 244 1.85 -7.91 15.19
CA ARG A 244 0.54 -8.60 15.27
C ARG A 244 0.24 -9.43 14.03
N PHE A 245 0.78 -9.05 12.89
CA PHE A 245 0.56 -9.71 11.61
C PHE A 245 1.50 -10.90 11.35
N VAL A 246 2.64 -10.95 12.04
CA VAL A 246 3.63 -12.02 11.90
C VAL A 246 3.04 -13.33 12.43
N ARG A 247 3.08 -14.40 11.62
CA ARG A 247 2.53 -15.74 11.94
C ARG A 247 1.03 -15.80 12.23
N ALA A 248 0.28 -14.72 11.99
CA ALA A 248 -1.16 -14.72 12.19
C ALA A 248 -1.87 -15.71 11.25
N VAL A 249 -2.97 -16.31 11.72
CA VAL A 249 -3.89 -17.07 10.86
C VAL A 249 -4.99 -16.12 10.44
N ILE A 250 -5.01 -15.77 9.15
CA ILE A 250 -5.93 -14.76 8.62
C ILE A 250 -7.21 -15.45 8.15
N SER A 251 -8.35 -14.97 8.63
CA SER A 251 -9.67 -15.46 8.23
C SER A 251 -10.15 -14.80 6.93
N ARG A 252 -11.23 -15.32 6.35
CA ARG A 252 -11.87 -14.69 5.18
C ARG A 252 -12.48 -13.33 5.52
N ASP A 253 -12.97 -13.18 6.75
CA ASP A 253 -13.55 -11.93 7.22
C ASP A 253 -12.47 -10.86 7.41
N ASP A 254 -11.29 -11.24 7.91
CA ASP A 254 -10.12 -10.35 7.97
C ASP A 254 -9.76 -9.83 6.57
N VAL A 255 -9.69 -10.71 5.58
CA VAL A 255 -9.42 -10.33 4.18
C VAL A 255 -10.51 -9.40 3.65
N ALA A 256 -11.79 -9.68 3.91
CA ALA A 256 -12.90 -8.86 3.43
C ALA A 256 -12.82 -7.45 4.01
N VAL A 257 -12.51 -7.31 5.30
CA VAL A 257 -12.34 -6.01 5.97
C VAL A 257 -11.08 -5.30 5.45
N MET A 258 -9.95 -5.99 5.29
CA MET A 258 -8.74 -5.41 4.71
C MET A 258 -8.99 -4.85 3.31
N ARG A 259 -9.73 -5.59 2.46
CA ARG A 259 -10.10 -5.13 1.11
C ARG A 259 -11.04 -3.93 1.15
N LEU A 260 -12.01 -3.92 2.08
CA LEU A 260 -12.91 -2.79 2.28
C LEU A 260 -12.12 -1.53 2.65
N ARG A 261 -11.18 -1.64 3.60
CA ARG A 261 -10.35 -0.52 4.02
C ARG A 261 -9.38 -0.06 2.95
N VAL A 262 -8.74 -0.98 2.21
CA VAL A 262 -7.95 -0.63 1.02
C VAL A 262 -8.79 0.14 0.01
N MET A 263 -10.02 -0.31 -0.26
CA MET A 263 -10.92 0.36 -1.18
C MET A 263 -11.28 1.75 -0.68
N TRP A 264 -11.69 1.88 0.58
CA TRP A 264 -12.03 3.15 1.23
C TRP A 264 -10.84 4.12 1.18
N MET A 265 -9.64 3.66 1.54
CA MET A 265 -8.42 4.49 1.49
C MET A 265 -8.10 5.01 0.09
N ILE A 266 -8.33 4.21 -0.96
CA ILE A 266 -8.09 4.65 -2.35
C ILE A 266 -9.12 5.68 -2.79
N ILE A 267 -10.40 5.44 -2.52
CA ILE A 267 -11.48 6.26 -3.07
C ILE A 267 -11.75 7.54 -2.27
N MET A 268 -11.42 7.56 -0.98
CA MET A 268 -11.60 8.74 -0.12
C MET A 268 -10.43 9.72 -0.21
N GLN A 269 -9.53 9.54 -1.20
CA GLN A 269 -8.48 10.51 -1.44
C GLN A 269 -9.08 11.85 -1.91
N PRO A 270 -8.60 12.98 -1.36
CA PRO A 270 -9.26 14.28 -1.51
C PRO A 270 -9.29 14.83 -2.95
N ASP A 271 -8.36 14.39 -3.81
CA ASP A 271 -8.30 14.78 -5.22
C ASP A 271 -9.05 13.78 -6.10
N GLU A 272 -10.37 13.76 -5.93
CA GLU A 272 -11.27 13.13 -6.88
C GLU A 272 -11.46 14.06 -8.09
N SER A 273 -11.14 13.60 -9.31
CA SER A 273 -11.59 14.30 -10.53
C SER A 273 -12.97 13.79 -10.95
N THR A 274 -13.90 13.64 -10.02
CA THR A 274 -15.29 13.24 -10.32
C THR A 274 -16.03 14.40 -10.98
N THR A 275 -17.11 14.10 -11.73
CA THR A 275 -17.96 15.15 -12.32
C THR A 275 -18.49 16.10 -11.24
N SER A 276 -18.80 15.56 -10.05
CA SER A 276 -19.19 16.35 -8.88
C SER A 276 -18.09 17.30 -8.41
N ASN A 277 -16.85 16.84 -8.35
CA ASN A 277 -15.73 17.68 -7.94
C ASN A 277 -15.35 18.72 -8.98
N LYS A 278 -15.45 18.42 -10.28
CA LYS A 278 -15.31 19.43 -11.33
C LYS A 278 -16.37 20.53 -11.23
N VAL A 279 -17.60 20.16 -10.87
CA VAL A 279 -18.68 21.12 -10.63
C VAL A 279 -18.41 21.92 -9.36
N ALA A 280 -17.94 21.28 -8.27
CA ALA A 280 -17.60 21.96 -7.03
C ALA A 280 -16.42 22.94 -7.18
N GLU A 281 -15.36 22.55 -7.89
CA GLU A 281 -14.23 23.41 -8.25
C GLU A 281 -14.68 24.58 -9.13
N ALA A 282 -15.55 24.33 -10.12
CA ALA A 282 -16.11 25.40 -10.95
C ALA A 282 -16.97 26.37 -10.12
N VAL A 283 -17.77 25.87 -9.16
CA VAL A 283 -18.56 26.71 -8.25
C VAL A 283 -17.65 27.54 -7.35
N GLN A 284 -16.64 26.93 -6.73
CA GLN A 284 -15.67 27.66 -5.89
C GLN A 284 -14.88 28.71 -6.68
N SER A 285 -14.45 28.38 -7.90
CA SER A 285 -13.80 29.34 -8.80
C SER A 285 -14.72 30.51 -9.12
N THR A 286 -16.02 30.25 -9.35
CA THR A 286 -17.02 31.29 -9.62
C THR A 286 -17.24 32.17 -8.39
N ASP A 287 -17.31 31.59 -7.19
CA ASP A 287 -17.47 32.32 -5.93
C ASP A 287 -16.28 33.24 -5.64
N VAL A 288 -15.06 32.77 -5.89
CA VAL A 288 -13.84 33.59 -5.75
C VAL A 288 -13.86 34.76 -6.73
N GLU A 289 -14.25 34.53 -7.98
CA GLU A 289 -14.35 35.57 -9.01
C GLU A 289 -15.45 36.60 -8.68
N LEU A 290 -16.59 36.15 -8.15
CA LEU A 290 -17.68 37.02 -7.68
C LEU A 290 -17.23 37.91 -6.53
N ILE A 291 -16.56 37.33 -5.52
CA ILE A 291 -16.04 38.08 -4.37
C ILE A 291 -15.01 39.11 -4.83
N ALA A 292 -14.08 38.73 -5.71
CA ALA A 292 -13.10 39.66 -6.27
C ALA A 292 -13.76 40.84 -7.02
N THR A 293 -14.83 40.58 -7.76
CA THR A 293 -15.60 41.60 -8.49
C THR A 293 -16.35 42.55 -7.55
N ILE A 294 -16.99 42.03 -6.51
CA ILE A 294 -17.71 42.84 -5.51
C ILE A 294 -16.73 43.72 -4.73
N THR A 295 -15.54 43.21 -4.43
CA THR A 295 -14.55 43.95 -3.63
C THR A 295 -13.87 45.08 -4.43
N THR A 296 -13.76 44.91 -5.75
CA THR A 296 -13.19 45.93 -6.66
C THR A 296 -14.20 47.00 -7.08
N GLN A 297 -15.50 46.78 -6.89
CA GLN A 297 -16.55 47.74 -7.25
C GLN A 297 -17.08 48.60 -6.10
N ARG A 298 -16.56 48.48 -4.87
CA ARG A 298 -16.90 49.43 -3.79
C ARG A 298 -16.26 50.80 -4.07
N PRO A 299 -17.03 51.88 -4.32
CA PRO A 299 -16.49 53.23 -4.37
C PRO A 299 -16.05 53.64 -2.95
N GLN A 300 -14.95 54.39 -2.85
CA GLN A 300 -14.54 55.08 -1.61
C GLN A 300 -15.56 56.12 -1.19
#